data_AF-W4P339-F1
#
_entry.id   AF-W4P339-F1
#
_cell.length_a   1.000
_cell.length_b   1.000
_cell.length_c   1.000
_cell.angle_alpha   90.00
_cell.angle_beta   90.00
_cell.angle_gamma   90.00
#
_symmetry.space_group_name_H-M   'P 1'
#
loop_
_entity.id
_entity.type
_entity.pdbx_description
1 polymer ?
#
loop_
_entity_poly.entity_id
_entity_poly.type
_entity_poly.pdbx_seq_one_letter_code
_entity_poly.pdbx_strand_id
1 'polypeptide(L)'
;MTENQNSKVDPIATRELISQGIPMKRKESEMKCSQSEGQFVESERPNDESMSKDFSRVPRRERRKADKGDYESLFICRNTLRNRKTIYIAKELQDTLAEIVMSMRNRDMTIGIYVENIILHHLETYKDEINKLAEIKFRKLL
;
A
#
# COMPACT_ATOMS: atom_id res chain seq x y z
N MET A 1 -6.86 -46.31 -35.37
CA MET A 1 -5.93 -45.20 -35.71
C MET A 1 -6.68 -43.89 -35.47
N THR A 2 -5.96 -42.83 -35.10
CA THR A 2 -6.52 -41.54 -34.65
C THR A 2 -6.74 -40.59 -35.81
N GLU A 3 -7.88 -39.91 -35.85
CA GLU A 3 -8.08 -38.75 -36.73
C GLU A 3 -8.81 -37.63 -35.98
N ASN A 4 -8.03 -36.73 -35.37
CA ASN A 4 -8.54 -35.50 -34.78
C ASN A 4 -8.87 -34.52 -35.92
N GLN A 5 -10.16 -34.38 -36.24
CA GLN A 5 -10.61 -33.34 -37.15
C GLN A 5 -10.52 -31.98 -36.47
N ASN A 6 -9.55 -31.15 -36.88
CA ASN A 6 -9.47 -29.76 -36.45
C ASN A 6 -10.72 -29.00 -36.90
N SER A 7 -11.61 -28.68 -35.96
CA SER A 7 -12.80 -27.87 -36.21
C SER A 7 -12.41 -26.46 -36.63
N LYS A 8 -12.53 -26.15 -37.93
CA LYS A 8 -12.48 -24.77 -38.44
C LYS A 8 -13.67 -24.00 -37.87
N VAL A 9 -13.40 -23.16 -36.89
CA VAL A 9 -14.40 -22.23 -36.32
C VAL A 9 -14.65 -21.10 -37.33
N ASP A 10 -15.93 -20.83 -37.61
CA ASP A 10 -16.33 -19.75 -38.52
C ASP A 10 -16.20 -18.36 -37.84
N PRO A 11 -15.40 -17.43 -38.40
CA PRO A 11 -15.23 -16.09 -37.84
C PRO A 11 -16.51 -15.23 -37.93
N ILE A 12 -17.42 -15.53 -38.86
CA ILE A 12 -18.69 -14.82 -39.00
C ILE A 12 -19.66 -15.28 -37.90
N ALA A 13 -19.80 -16.60 -37.71
CA ALA A 13 -20.66 -17.17 -36.67
C ALA A 13 -20.23 -16.75 -35.26
N THR A 14 -18.92 -16.71 -34.99
CA THR A 14 -18.39 -16.23 -33.69
C THR A 14 -18.64 -14.75 -33.47
N ARG A 15 -18.50 -13.90 -34.50
CA ARG A 15 -18.86 -12.48 -34.41
C ARG A 15 -20.36 -12.29 -34.14
N GLU A 16 -21.22 -13.06 -34.78
CA GLU A 16 -22.67 -12.99 -34.59
C GLU A 16 -23.08 -13.41 -33.17
N LEU A 17 -22.52 -14.52 -32.65
CA LEU A 17 -22.76 -14.99 -31.28
C LEU A 17 -22.35 -13.96 -30.22
N ILE A 18 -21.21 -13.27 -30.40
CA ILE A 18 -20.80 -12.19 -29.51
C ILE A 18 -21.73 -10.98 -29.62
N SER A 19 -22.22 -10.68 -30.84
CA SER A 19 -23.12 -9.55 -31.11
C SER A 19 -24.51 -9.72 -30.49
N GLN A 20 -25.00 -10.96 -30.32
CA GLN A 20 -26.27 -11.24 -29.65
C GLN A 20 -26.22 -11.02 -28.12
N GLY A 21 -25.01 -11.02 -27.54
CA GLY A 21 -24.78 -10.73 -26.12
C GLY A 21 -25.22 -11.85 -25.16
N ILE A 22 -24.53 -11.98 -24.02
CA ILE A 22 -24.91 -12.94 -22.98
C ILE A 22 -26.01 -12.32 -22.13
N PRO A 23 -27.18 -12.97 -21.94
CA PRO A 23 -28.29 -12.42 -21.16
C PRO A 23 -27.95 -12.36 -19.67
N MET A 24 -27.43 -11.22 -19.24
CA MET A 24 -27.01 -10.99 -17.86
C MET A 24 -28.21 -10.82 -16.92
N LYS A 25 -28.54 -11.88 -16.17
CA LYS A 25 -29.49 -11.82 -15.05
C LYS A 25 -28.94 -10.86 -13.99
N ARG A 26 -29.51 -9.66 -13.90
CA ARG A 26 -29.18 -8.67 -12.86
C ARG A 26 -29.53 -9.27 -11.49
N LYS A 27 -28.53 -9.41 -10.61
CA LYS A 27 -28.74 -9.39 -9.16
C LYS A 27 -28.66 -7.92 -8.73
N GLU A 28 -29.68 -7.44 -8.03
CA GLU A 28 -29.73 -6.07 -7.54
C GLU A 28 -28.85 -5.90 -6.30
N SER A 29 -27.62 -5.43 -6.49
CA SER A 29 -26.83 -4.73 -5.46
C SER A 29 -25.63 -4.06 -6.12
N GLU A 30 -25.20 -2.91 -5.59
CA GLU A 30 -23.96 -2.18 -5.94
C GLU A 30 -23.96 -1.41 -7.28
N MET A 31 -24.92 -0.50 -7.42
CA MET A 31 -24.71 0.71 -8.23
C MET A 31 -23.97 1.79 -7.41
N LYS A 32 -22.72 2.08 -7.78
CA LYS A 32 -22.16 3.45 -7.92
C LYS A 32 -20.68 3.39 -8.32
N CYS A 33 -20.42 3.36 -9.62
CA CYS A 33 -19.18 3.88 -10.19
C CYS A 33 -19.54 5.08 -11.07
N SER A 34 -18.81 6.18 -10.92
CA SER A 34 -19.14 7.48 -11.52
C SER A 34 -18.93 7.46 -13.03
N GLN A 35 -19.87 8.05 -13.77
CA GLN A 35 -19.70 8.28 -15.20
C GLN A 35 -18.66 9.38 -15.45
N SER A 36 -17.78 9.14 -16.41
CA SER A 36 -16.86 10.13 -16.95
C SER A 36 -16.90 10.10 -18.48
N GLU A 37 -17.58 11.06 -19.08
CA GLU A 37 -17.35 11.50 -20.46
C GLU A 37 -17.49 13.03 -20.46
N GLY A 38 -16.64 13.74 -21.20
CA GLY A 38 -16.52 15.21 -21.13
C GLY A 38 -16.60 15.88 -22.50
N GLN A 39 -16.67 17.21 -22.51
CA GLN A 39 -16.53 18.00 -23.74
C GLN A 39 -15.92 19.39 -23.49
N PHE A 40 -15.25 19.91 -24.53
CA PHE A 40 -14.44 21.15 -24.61
C PHE A 40 -15.35 22.38 -24.87
N VAL A 41 -14.98 23.67 -24.69
CA VAL A 41 -13.68 24.37 -24.69
C VAL A 41 -13.71 25.59 -23.70
N GLU A 42 -12.55 26.22 -23.47
CA GLU A 42 -12.27 27.66 -23.17
C GLU A 42 -13.23 28.54 -22.33
N SER A 43 -12.69 29.10 -21.24
CA SER A 43 -12.18 30.48 -21.29
C SER A 43 -11.10 30.77 -20.22
N GLU A 44 -10.06 31.49 -20.64
CA GLU A 44 -9.10 32.37 -19.93
C GLU A 44 -8.52 32.04 -18.53
N ARG A 45 -7.19 32.23 -18.41
CA ARG A 45 -6.44 32.36 -17.15
C ARG A 45 -6.50 33.80 -16.65
N PRO A 46 -6.25 34.06 -15.36
CA PRO A 46 -4.89 34.46 -14.99
C PRO A 46 -4.32 33.72 -13.77
N ASN A 47 -3.00 33.54 -13.75
CA ASN A 47 -2.25 33.36 -12.50
C ASN A 47 -2.09 34.73 -11.85
N ASP A 48 -2.24 34.83 -10.53
CA ASP A 48 -1.32 35.65 -9.73
C ASP A 48 -1.23 35.20 -8.26
N GLU A 49 -0.28 35.78 -7.54
CA GLU A 49 0.39 35.28 -6.34
C GLU A 49 -0.40 35.21 -5.00
N SER A 50 0.06 34.26 -4.16
CA SER A 50 0.15 34.35 -2.69
C SER A 50 -1.13 34.37 -1.83
N MET A 51 -1.11 33.64 -0.72
CA MET A 51 -0.92 34.26 0.61
C MET A 51 -0.80 33.20 1.71
N SER A 52 0.11 33.47 2.64
CA SER A 52 0.45 32.65 3.80
C SER A 52 -0.55 32.79 4.97
N LYS A 53 -0.68 31.72 5.76
CA LYS A 53 -1.13 31.67 7.17
C LYS A 53 -0.80 30.25 7.68
N ASP A 54 0.39 30.00 8.23
CA ASP A 54 0.86 30.43 9.56
C ASP A 54 -0.21 30.30 10.66
N PHE A 55 -0.15 29.19 11.38
CA PHE A 55 -0.67 29.03 12.73
C PHE A 55 0.47 28.64 13.66
N SER A 56 1.19 29.63 14.15
CA SER A 56 2.32 29.43 15.06
C SER A 56 1.91 29.32 16.53
N ARG A 57 2.67 28.50 17.28
CA ARG A 57 2.75 28.39 18.76
C ARG A 57 1.59 27.60 19.39
N VAL A 58 1.85 26.64 20.28
CA VAL A 58 2.69 26.76 21.49
C VAL A 58 3.74 25.63 21.61
N PRO A 59 5.02 25.93 21.97
CA PRO A 59 6.05 24.91 22.13
C PRO A 59 6.02 24.28 23.53
N ARG A 60 5.45 23.07 23.66
CA ARG A 60 5.62 22.26 24.87
C ARG A 60 6.99 21.59 24.84
N ARG A 61 7.92 22.04 25.69
CA ARG A 61 9.26 21.47 25.84
C ARG A 61 9.17 20.00 26.27
N GLU A 62 9.42 19.06 25.35
CA GLU A 62 9.95 17.75 25.72
C GLU A 62 11.33 17.55 25.08
N ARG A 63 12.32 17.26 25.93
CA ARG A 63 13.73 17.28 25.59
C ARG A 63 14.22 15.85 25.36
N ARG A 64 13.98 15.30 24.17
CA ARG A 64 14.60 14.02 23.74
C ARG A 64 15.29 14.20 22.39
N LYS A 65 16.55 13.79 22.33
CA LYS A 65 17.37 13.91 21.12
C LYS A 65 17.09 12.77 20.14
N ALA A 66 16.64 13.13 18.95
CA ALA A 66 17.22 12.75 17.67
C ALA A 66 16.35 13.41 16.60
N ASP A 67 16.97 13.99 15.57
CA ASP A 67 16.25 14.54 14.42
C ASP A 67 15.81 13.36 13.54
N LYS A 68 14.78 12.64 14.02
CA LYS A 68 14.17 11.51 13.34
C LYS A 68 13.01 12.09 12.52
N GLY A 69 13.07 11.89 11.20
CA GLY A 69 12.07 12.40 10.26
C GLY A 69 10.65 11.99 10.64
N ASP A 70 9.67 12.70 10.11
CA ASP A 70 8.26 12.55 10.45
C ASP A 70 7.84 11.08 10.49
N TYR A 71 7.02 10.70 11.47
CA TYR A 71 6.59 9.30 11.69
C TYR A 71 6.05 8.64 10.41
N GLU A 72 5.33 9.41 9.60
CA GLU A 72 4.82 8.98 8.30
C GLU A 72 5.95 8.60 7.31
N SER A 73 7.04 9.37 7.27
CA SER A 73 8.21 9.09 6.43
C SER A 73 8.97 7.83 6.85
N LEU A 74 9.05 7.55 8.15
CA LEU A 74 9.80 6.40 8.69
C LEU A 74 9.02 5.09 8.58
N PHE A 75 7.71 5.10 8.84
CA PHE A 75 6.93 3.88 8.99
C PHE A 75 5.81 3.72 7.95
N ILE A 76 5.26 4.82 7.41
CA ILE A 76 4.12 4.82 6.48
C ILE A 76 4.58 5.04 5.01
N CYS A 77 5.87 4.80 4.74
CA CYS A 77 6.46 4.82 3.41
C CYS A 77 6.31 3.48 2.67
N ARG A 78 6.14 3.54 1.33
CA ARG A 78 6.03 2.35 0.47
C ARG A 78 7.42 1.72 0.26
N ASN A 79 7.54 0.42 0.55
CA ASN A 79 8.75 -0.36 0.31
C ASN A 79 8.53 -1.41 -0.81
N THR A 80 9.56 -1.70 -1.62
CA THR A 80 9.50 -2.72 -2.68
C THR A 80 9.76 -4.12 -2.10
N LEU A 81 8.68 -4.80 -1.76
CA LEU A 81 8.73 -6.14 -1.20
C LEU A 81 9.24 -7.20 -2.20
N ARG A 82 10.32 -7.90 -1.87
CA ARG A 82 10.86 -9.05 -2.63
C ARG A 82 11.35 -10.14 -1.68
N ASN A 83 11.32 -11.40 -2.11
CA ASN A 83 11.91 -12.57 -1.41
C ASN A 83 11.51 -12.71 0.07
N ARG A 84 10.26 -12.40 0.41
CA ARG A 84 9.77 -12.36 1.80
C ARG A 84 9.65 -13.74 2.44
N LYS A 85 9.75 -13.77 3.77
CA LYS A 85 9.36 -14.90 4.62
C LYS A 85 8.22 -14.48 5.54
N THR A 86 7.37 -15.42 5.94
CA THR A 86 6.33 -15.20 6.95
C THR A 86 6.91 -15.29 8.35
N ILE A 87 6.34 -14.52 9.28
CA ILE A 87 6.56 -14.63 10.72
C ILE A 87 5.20 -14.79 11.40
N TYR A 88 5.16 -15.50 12.53
CA TYR A 88 3.97 -15.60 13.36
C TYR A 88 3.95 -14.47 14.40
N ILE A 89 2.78 -13.87 14.59
CA ILE A 89 2.51 -12.85 15.61
C ILE A 89 1.18 -13.17 16.31
N ALA A 90 0.96 -12.58 17.49
CA ALA A 90 -0.32 -12.69 18.19
C ALA A 90 -1.45 -12.06 17.35
N LYS A 91 -2.66 -12.61 17.45
CA LYS A 91 -3.81 -12.15 16.66
C LYS A 91 -4.16 -10.70 17.00
N GLU A 92 -4.19 -10.36 18.28
CA GLU A 92 -4.52 -9.04 18.80
C GLU A 92 -3.54 -7.98 18.27
N LEU A 93 -2.27 -8.35 18.12
CA LEU A 93 -1.26 -7.51 17.50
C LEU A 93 -1.51 -7.37 15.98
N GLN A 94 -1.84 -8.46 15.28
CA GLN A 94 -2.20 -8.42 13.87
C GLN A 94 -3.41 -7.51 13.60
N ASP A 95 -4.46 -7.62 14.42
CA ASP A 95 -5.67 -6.81 14.33
C ASP A 95 -5.36 -5.32 14.56
N THR A 96 -4.53 -5.01 15.57
CA THR A 96 -4.05 -3.63 15.83
C THR A 96 -3.25 -3.06 14.65
N LEU A 97 -2.35 -3.85 14.07
CA LEU A 97 -1.55 -3.44 12.90
C LEU A 97 -2.44 -3.25 11.66
N ALA A 98 -3.50 -4.04 11.52
CA ALA A 98 -4.49 -3.90 10.46
C ALA A 98 -5.26 -2.58 10.59
N GLU A 99 -5.76 -2.25 11.79
CA GLU A 99 -6.46 -0.99 12.06
C GLU A 99 -5.59 0.22 11.72
N ILE A 100 -4.32 0.24 12.15
CA ILE A 100 -3.38 1.31 11.82
C ILE A 100 -3.26 1.45 10.29
N VAL A 101 -2.95 0.37 9.57
CA VAL A 101 -2.77 0.42 8.11
C VAL A 101 -4.06 0.83 7.38
N MET A 102 -5.23 0.38 7.83
CA MET A 102 -6.52 0.75 7.25
C MET A 102 -6.91 2.21 7.54
N SER A 103 -6.46 2.77 8.66
CA SER A 103 -6.69 4.19 9.00
C SER A 103 -5.86 5.16 8.15
N MET A 104 -4.72 4.70 7.61
CA MET A 104 -3.87 5.50 6.74
C MET A 104 -4.50 5.66 5.35
N ARG A 105 -4.52 6.89 4.82
CA ARG A 105 -5.05 7.17 3.47
C ARG A 105 -4.17 6.65 2.32
N ASN A 106 -3.08 5.94 2.64
CA ASN A 106 -2.12 5.40 1.69
C ASN A 106 -2.50 3.96 1.28
N ARG A 107 -3.13 3.82 0.10
CA ARG A 107 -3.63 2.52 -0.40
C ARG A 107 -2.53 1.50 -0.75
N ASP A 108 -1.28 1.94 -0.88
CA ASP A 108 -0.15 1.05 -1.18
C ASP A 108 0.49 0.47 0.10
N MET A 109 0.05 0.91 1.28
CA MET A 109 0.52 0.38 2.55
C MET A 109 -0.13 -0.98 2.85
N THR A 110 0.65 -1.91 3.39
CA THR A 110 0.15 -3.20 3.88
C THR A 110 0.73 -3.47 5.26
N ILE A 111 0.06 -4.30 6.07
CA ILE A 111 0.58 -4.78 7.37
C ILE A 111 2.02 -5.30 7.21
N GLY A 112 2.27 -6.00 6.10
CA GLY A 112 3.59 -6.49 5.75
C GLY A 112 4.63 -5.38 5.59
N ILE A 113 4.34 -4.31 4.83
CA ILE A 113 5.28 -3.19 4.64
C ILE A 113 5.51 -2.47 5.97
N TYR A 114 4.43 -2.17 6.70
CA TYR A 114 4.49 -1.45 7.97
C TYR A 114 5.34 -2.19 9.02
N VAL A 115 5.16 -3.50 9.19
CA VAL A 115 5.98 -4.33 10.08
C VAL A 115 7.44 -4.38 9.62
N GLU A 116 7.71 -4.46 8.31
CA GLU A 116 9.07 -4.46 7.78
C GLU A 116 9.79 -3.13 8.04
N ASN A 117 9.11 -1.99 7.87
CA ASN A 117 9.63 -0.67 8.20
C ASN A 117 9.95 -0.53 9.70
N ILE A 118 9.06 -1.01 10.59
CA ILE A 118 9.29 -1.03 12.04
C ILE A 118 10.54 -1.85 12.39
N ILE A 119 10.67 -3.06 11.82
CA ILE A 119 11.80 -3.95 12.08
C ILE A 119 13.11 -3.35 11.57
N LEU A 120 13.12 -2.78 10.36
CA LEU A 120 14.31 -2.13 9.78
C LEU A 120 14.77 -0.95 10.66
N HIS A 121 13.85 -0.05 11.05
CA HIS A 121 14.18 1.09 11.92
C HIS A 121 14.64 0.65 13.31
N HIS A 122 14.09 -0.44 13.85
CA HIS A 122 14.53 -1.02 15.12
C HIS A 122 15.97 -1.57 15.01
N LEU A 123 16.25 -2.36 13.96
CA LEU A 123 17.59 -2.91 13.71
C LEU A 123 18.63 -1.82 13.45
N GLU A 124 18.26 -0.73 12.77
CA GLU A 124 19.14 0.43 12.56
C GLU A 124 19.36 1.20 13.86
N THR A 125 18.30 1.51 14.60
CA THR A 125 18.38 2.30 15.85
C THR A 125 19.15 1.60 16.96
N TYR A 126 19.07 0.27 17.06
CA TYR A 126 19.63 -0.51 18.18
C TYR A 126 20.73 -1.49 17.76
N LYS A 127 21.34 -1.26 16.59
CA LYS A 127 22.37 -2.13 16.01
C LYS A 127 23.50 -2.45 16.99
N ASP A 128 24.01 -1.43 17.67
CA ASP A 128 25.19 -1.56 18.52
C ASP A 128 24.86 -2.25 19.85
N GLU A 129 23.69 -1.99 20.43
CA GLU A 129 23.19 -2.72 21.59
C GLU A 129 22.94 -4.20 21.28
N ILE A 130 22.33 -4.51 20.13
CA ILE A 130 22.08 -5.88 19.67
C ILE A 130 23.40 -6.63 19.50
N ASN A 131 24.38 -6.04 18.81
CA ASN A 131 25.70 -6.64 18.59
C ASN A 131 26.45 -6.85 19.92
N LYS A 132 26.45 -5.86 20.81
CA LYS A 132 27.06 -5.96 22.14
C LYS A 132 26.45 -7.08 22.98
N LEU A 133 25.12 -7.23 22.96
CA LEU A 133 24.43 -8.31 23.65
C LEU A 133 24.71 -9.68 23.03
N ALA A 134 24.83 -9.76 21.71
CA ALA A 134 25.23 -10.97 21.01
C ALA A 134 26.65 -11.39 21.42
N GLU A 135 27.63 -10.50 21.34
CA GLU A 135 29.01 -10.78 21.74
C GLU A 135 29.13 -11.24 23.19
N ILE A 136 28.46 -10.58 24.14
CA ILE A 136 28.50 -10.97 25.56
C ILE A 136 27.91 -12.38 25.77
N LYS A 137 26.90 -12.77 24.99
CA LYS A 137 26.30 -14.12 25.07
C LYS A 137 27.15 -15.18 24.38
N PHE A 138 27.69 -14.90 23.19
CA PHE A 138 28.54 -15.85 22.46
C PHE A 138 29.92 -16.04 23.11
N ARG A 139 30.53 -14.99 23.69
CA ARG A 139 31.77 -15.10 24.49
C ARG A 139 31.58 -15.84 25.81
N LYS A 140 30.35 -16.10 26.26
CA LYS A 140 30.00 -16.89 27.46
C LYS A 140 29.63 -18.35 27.14
N LEU A 141 29.68 -18.74 25.86
CA LEU A 141 29.42 -20.11 25.39
C LEU A 141 30.72 -20.83 24.96
N LEU A 142 31.87 -20.24 25.26
CA LEU A 142 33.23 -20.77 25.15
C LEU A 142 33.90 -20.70 26.54
#